data_AF-A0A653BH08-F1
#
_entry.id   AF-A0A653BH08-F1
#
_cell.length_a   1.000
_cell.length_b   1.000
_cell.length_c   1.000
_cell.angle_alpha   90.00
_cell.angle_beta   90.00
_cell.angle_gamma   90.00
#
_symmetry.space_group_name_H-M   'P 1'
#
loop_
_entity.id
_entity.type
_entity.pdbx_description
1 polymer ?
#
loop_
_entity_poly.entity_id
_entity_poly.type
_entity_poly.pdbx_seq_one_letter_code
_entity_poly.pdbx_strand_id
1 'polypeptide(L)'
;MPDLTLSFVNPRLFDDVSFHPCVRFKRWESERVLSFIPPDGNFRLISYHLNSQSVVAIPIYVRHNLSIKTGEQGRLDLTVGPKQTLGRTVEGVQLEVLMPKCILNCVLTTNQGKYNFDTVSKILHWDIGKIDVTKLPNIKGSVSIASGSNTAEINPSINVHFTINQLAVSGLKVNRLDMYGEKYKPFKGVKYITKAGRFQIRM
;
A
#
# COMPACT_ATOMS: atom_id res chain seq x y z
N MET A 1 25.94 -19.94 20.70
CA MET A 1 24.78 -19.06 20.46
C MET A 1 25.06 -18.26 19.19
N PRO A 2 24.18 -18.28 18.18
CA PRO A 2 24.46 -17.67 16.88
C PRO A 2 24.53 -16.14 16.97
N ASP A 3 25.65 -15.58 16.54
CA ASP A 3 25.84 -14.13 16.42
C ASP A 3 25.63 -13.72 14.97
N LEU A 4 24.66 -12.83 14.72
CA LEU A 4 24.23 -12.47 13.38
C LEU A 4 24.72 -11.08 12.99
N THR A 5 25.11 -10.94 11.73
CA THR A 5 25.39 -9.65 11.09
C THR A 5 24.54 -9.51 9.83
N LEU A 6 23.62 -8.54 9.83
CA LEU A 6 22.74 -8.21 8.72
C LEU A 6 23.18 -6.87 8.10
N SER A 7 23.43 -6.87 6.80
CA SER A 7 23.82 -5.68 6.03
C SER A 7 22.83 -5.40 4.90
N PHE A 8 22.76 -4.13 4.49
CA PHE A 8 21.88 -3.65 3.42
C PHE A 8 22.72 -3.03 2.31
N VAL A 9 22.21 -3.07 1.07
CA VAL A 9 22.86 -2.43 -0.08
C VAL A 9 22.78 -0.90 0.04
N ASN A 10 21.68 -0.40 0.58
CA ASN A 10 21.34 1.01 0.67
C ASN A 10 20.88 1.40 2.09
N PRO A 11 21.77 1.30 3.11
CA PRO A 11 21.43 1.60 4.50
C PRO A 11 21.13 3.10 4.74
N ARG A 12 21.45 3.98 3.80
CA ARG A 12 21.13 5.41 3.90
C ARG A 12 19.64 5.73 3.77
N LEU A 13 18.82 4.76 3.36
CA LEU A 13 17.37 4.92 3.29
C LEU A 13 16.71 5.00 4.67
N PHE A 14 17.36 4.43 5.69
CA PHE A 14 16.83 4.38 7.03
C PHE A 14 16.92 5.75 7.70
N ASP A 15 15.78 6.21 8.18
CA ASP A 15 15.63 7.38 9.04
C ASP A 15 14.81 7.00 10.27
N ASP A 16 14.99 7.70 11.39
CA ASP A 16 14.27 7.48 12.64
C ASP A 16 14.13 5.98 13.02
N VAL A 17 15.27 5.30 13.16
CA VAL A 17 15.32 3.86 13.36
C VAL A 17 15.19 3.51 14.84
N SER A 18 14.23 2.65 15.16
CA SER A 18 14.15 2.00 16.47
C SER A 18 14.70 0.57 16.39
N PHE A 19 15.49 0.18 17.37
CA PHE A 19 16.18 -1.12 17.41
C PHE A 19 15.63 -2.01 18.50
N HIS A 20 15.61 -3.32 18.24
CA HIS A 20 15.46 -4.30 19.30
C HIS A 20 16.66 -4.25 20.26
N PRO A 21 16.48 -4.46 21.58
CA PRO A 21 17.57 -4.42 22.57
C PRO A 21 18.75 -5.35 22.29
N CYS A 22 18.56 -6.40 21.48
CA CYS A 22 19.64 -7.31 21.10
C CYS A 22 20.63 -6.73 20.08
N VAL A 23 20.32 -5.58 19.48
CA VAL A 23 21.16 -4.92 18.48
C VAL A 23 22.26 -4.09 19.14
N ARG A 24 23.49 -4.32 18.70
CA ARG A 24 24.66 -3.55 19.14
C ARG A 24 24.69 -2.19 18.43
N PHE A 25 24.08 -1.18 19.04
CA PHE A 25 23.96 0.17 18.47
C PHE A 25 25.29 0.78 17.98
N LYS A 26 26.39 0.61 18.75
CA LYS A 26 27.72 1.13 18.35
C LYS A 26 28.16 0.66 16.97
N ARG A 27 27.86 -0.60 16.60
CA ARG A 27 28.19 -1.13 15.27
C ARG A 27 27.31 -0.57 14.17
N TRP A 28 26.03 -0.32 14.46
CA TRP A 28 25.15 0.38 13.54
C TRP A 28 25.66 1.81 13.25
N GLU A 29 26.09 2.51 14.30
CA GLU A 29 26.60 3.87 14.22
C GLU A 29 27.88 3.97 13.37
N SER A 30 28.83 3.05 13.54
CA SER A 30 30.12 3.07 12.84
C SER A 30 30.08 2.46 11.45
N GLU A 31 29.40 1.31 11.28
CA GLU A 31 29.52 0.46 10.08
C GLU A 31 28.21 0.38 9.28
N ARG A 32 27.09 0.89 9.82
CA ARG A 32 25.74 0.74 9.24
C ARG A 32 25.33 -0.72 8.99
N VAL A 33 25.76 -1.60 9.90
CA VAL A 33 25.37 -3.02 9.95
C VAL A 33 24.61 -3.32 11.23
N LEU A 34 23.63 -4.22 11.15
CA LEU A 34 22.91 -4.72 12.31
C LEU A 34 23.65 -5.95 12.84
N SER A 35 24.30 -5.81 13.98
CA SER A 35 24.96 -6.92 14.68
C SER A 35 24.19 -7.26 15.96
N PHE A 36 23.78 -8.51 16.13
CA PHE A 36 22.90 -8.93 17.21
C PHE A 36 22.95 -10.44 17.47
N ILE A 37 22.58 -10.83 18.68
CA ILE A 37 22.25 -12.21 19.01
C ILE A 37 20.72 -12.30 19.09
N PRO A 38 20.04 -13.03 18.19
CA PRO A 38 18.59 -13.03 18.14
C PRO A 38 17.97 -13.73 19.38
N PRO A 39 16.87 -13.20 19.93
CA PRO A 39 15.96 -13.99 20.75
C PRO A 39 15.36 -15.15 19.96
N ASP A 40 14.93 -16.19 20.66
CA ASP A 40 14.26 -17.33 20.03
C ASP A 40 12.86 -16.94 19.52
N GLY A 41 12.50 -17.47 18.35
CA GLY A 41 11.18 -17.27 17.74
C GLY A 41 11.04 -15.96 16.95
N ASN A 42 9.82 -15.43 16.90
CA ASN A 42 9.45 -14.28 16.09
C ASN A 42 9.60 -12.98 16.89
N PHE A 43 10.38 -12.02 16.38
CA PHE A 43 10.53 -10.71 17.00
C PHE A 43 10.72 -9.62 15.93
N ARG A 44 10.48 -8.36 16.32
CA ARG A 44 10.76 -7.19 15.47
C ARG A 44 12.19 -6.73 15.70
N LEU A 45 13.06 -6.91 14.71
CA LEU A 45 14.47 -6.50 14.78
C LEU A 45 14.64 -4.98 14.75
N ILE A 46 13.98 -4.31 13.81
CA ILE A 46 13.98 -2.84 13.68
C ILE A 46 12.61 -2.32 13.21
N SER A 47 12.33 -1.07 13.51
CA SER A 47 11.34 -0.23 12.81
C SER A 47 12.04 1.02 12.28
N TYR A 48 11.60 1.56 11.14
CA TYR A 48 12.25 2.70 10.51
C TYR A 48 11.25 3.52 9.71
N HIS A 49 11.60 4.77 9.48
CA HIS A 49 11.00 5.64 8.48
C HIS A 49 11.95 5.80 7.29
N LEU A 50 11.41 6.25 6.16
CA LEU A 50 12.24 6.66 5.04
C LEU A 50 12.58 8.13 5.20
N ASN A 51 13.82 8.48 4.85
CA ASN A 51 14.25 9.87 4.75
C ASN A 51 13.30 10.65 3.81
N SER A 52 12.88 11.85 4.19
CA SER A 52 11.95 12.70 3.42
C SER A 52 12.42 13.06 2.01
N GLN A 53 13.72 12.99 1.71
CA GLN A 53 14.28 13.18 0.38
C GLN A 53 14.14 11.94 -0.53
N SER A 54 13.73 10.79 0.03
CA SER A 54 13.56 9.55 -0.72
C SER A 54 12.31 9.63 -1.57
N VAL A 55 12.49 9.62 -2.90
CA VAL A 55 11.35 9.52 -3.83
C VAL A 55 10.82 8.09 -3.78
N VAL A 56 9.63 7.91 -3.20
CA VAL A 56 8.96 6.61 -3.12
C VAL A 56 8.15 6.37 -4.38
N ALA A 57 8.43 5.25 -5.05
CA ALA A 57 7.71 4.85 -6.25
C ALA A 57 6.24 4.52 -5.91
N ILE A 58 5.30 5.19 -6.57
CA ILE A 58 3.87 4.95 -6.35
C ILE A 58 3.45 3.72 -7.17
N PRO A 59 3.01 2.61 -6.54
CA PRO A 59 2.83 1.35 -7.26
C PRO A 59 1.50 1.25 -8.03
N ILE A 60 0.49 2.04 -7.67
CA ILE A 60 -0.87 1.99 -8.26
C ILE A 60 -1.31 3.40 -8.60
N TYR A 61 -2.06 3.53 -9.70
CA TYR A 61 -2.85 4.73 -9.97
C TYR A 61 -4.34 4.38 -10.04
N VAL A 62 -5.19 5.37 -9.76
CA VAL A 62 -6.62 5.29 -10.00
C VAL A 62 -6.98 6.45 -10.92
N ARG A 63 -7.47 6.14 -12.12
CA ARG A 63 -8.14 7.15 -12.97
C ARG A 63 -9.57 7.26 -12.47
N HIS A 64 -10.01 8.47 -12.19
CA HIS A 64 -11.34 8.74 -11.69
C HIS A 64 -12.02 9.82 -12.54
N ASN A 65 -13.32 9.66 -12.72
CA ASN A 65 -14.19 10.68 -13.24
C ASN A 65 -15.52 10.60 -12.50
N LEU A 66 -15.80 11.61 -11.68
CA LEU A 66 -17.10 11.82 -11.08
C LEU A 66 -17.71 13.06 -11.73
N SER A 67 -18.72 12.86 -12.57
CA SER A 67 -19.45 13.95 -13.19
C SER A 67 -20.83 14.06 -12.57
N ILE A 68 -21.10 15.23 -12.00
CA ILE A 68 -22.40 15.58 -11.45
C ILE A 68 -22.94 16.67 -12.34
N LYS A 69 -23.98 16.35 -13.12
CA LYS A 69 -24.69 17.36 -13.91
C LYS A 69 -25.73 18.03 -13.03
N THR A 70 -26.08 19.28 -13.35
CA THR A 70 -27.24 19.97 -12.76
C THR A 70 -28.49 19.11 -13.00
N GLY A 71 -28.89 18.36 -11.97
CA GLY A 71 -29.94 17.35 -12.06
C GLY A 71 -29.80 16.27 -10.98
N GLU A 72 -30.69 15.27 -11.04
CA GLU A 72 -30.79 14.19 -10.05
C GLU A 72 -29.90 12.98 -10.39
N GLN A 73 -29.08 13.08 -11.44
CA GLN A 73 -28.23 12.00 -11.92
C GLN A 73 -26.81 12.48 -12.24
N GLY A 74 -25.83 11.69 -11.80
CA GLY A 74 -24.43 11.82 -12.16
C GLY A 74 -23.88 10.51 -12.72
N ARG A 75 -22.60 10.52 -13.06
CA ARG A 75 -21.86 9.36 -13.55
C ARG A 75 -20.53 9.22 -12.82
N LEU A 76 -20.24 8.00 -12.38
CA LEU A 76 -18.96 7.62 -11.79
C LEU A 76 -18.23 6.66 -12.75
N ASP A 77 -16.93 6.87 -12.94
CA ASP A 77 -16.03 5.97 -13.63
C ASP A 77 -14.70 5.92 -12.88
N LEU A 78 -14.34 4.74 -12.37
CA LEU A 78 -13.06 4.48 -11.72
C LEU A 78 -12.35 3.35 -12.44
N THR A 79 -11.06 3.55 -12.73
CA THR A 79 -10.19 2.52 -13.32
C THR A 79 -8.89 2.43 -12.53
N VAL A 80 -8.55 1.23 -12.08
CA VAL A 80 -7.35 0.98 -11.27
C VAL A 80 -6.29 0.32 -12.15
N GLY A 81 -5.05 0.80 -12.07
CA GLY A 81 -3.94 0.21 -12.82
C GLY A 81 -2.62 0.24 -12.08
N PRO A 82 -1.69 -0.68 -12.41
CA PRO A 82 -0.34 -0.64 -11.86
C PRO A 82 0.44 0.53 -12.46
N LYS A 83 1.32 1.15 -11.67
CA LYS A 83 2.22 2.23 -12.12
C LYS A 83 3.68 1.79 -12.03
N GLN A 84 4.26 1.78 -10.82
CA GLN A 84 5.67 1.41 -10.59
C GLN A 84 5.78 0.14 -9.73
N THR A 85 5.37 -1.01 -10.28
CA THR A 85 5.38 -2.29 -9.55
C THR A 85 6.59 -3.19 -9.86
N LEU A 86 7.47 -2.77 -10.78
CA LEU A 86 8.61 -3.59 -11.26
C LEU A 86 8.19 -4.99 -11.72
N GLY A 87 7.04 -5.08 -12.39
CA GLY A 87 6.47 -6.34 -12.88
C GLY A 87 5.90 -7.25 -11.79
N ARG A 88 5.82 -6.79 -10.53
CA ARG A 88 5.20 -7.54 -9.44
C ARG A 88 3.69 -7.38 -9.47
N THR A 89 3.00 -8.48 -9.15
CA THR A 89 1.55 -8.53 -9.05
C THR A 89 1.06 -7.73 -7.85
N VAL A 90 -0.01 -6.95 -8.06
CA VAL A 90 -0.74 -6.27 -7.01
C VAL A 90 -1.98 -7.10 -6.64
N GLU A 91 -2.11 -7.43 -5.36
CA GLU A 91 -3.12 -8.35 -4.83
C GLU A 91 -3.86 -7.73 -3.64
N GLY A 92 -5.04 -8.29 -3.33
CA GLY A 92 -5.90 -7.79 -2.24
C GLY A 92 -6.28 -6.32 -2.41
N VAL A 93 -6.55 -5.91 -3.66
CA VAL A 93 -6.88 -4.53 -3.98
C VAL A 93 -8.33 -4.24 -3.63
N GLN A 94 -8.53 -3.25 -2.76
CA GLN A 94 -9.84 -2.78 -2.34
C GLN A 94 -9.86 -1.26 -2.34
N LEU A 95 -10.93 -0.68 -2.88
CA LEU A 95 -11.18 0.75 -2.88
C LEU A 95 -12.33 1.06 -1.93
N GLU A 96 -12.15 2.09 -1.12
CA GLU A 96 -13.17 2.64 -0.24
C GLU A 96 -13.33 4.12 -0.55
N VAL A 97 -14.53 4.50 -0.99
CA VAL A 97 -14.85 5.88 -1.34
C VAL A 97 -15.94 6.37 -0.42
N LEU A 98 -15.62 7.39 0.39
CA LEU A 98 -16.64 8.12 1.13
C LEU A 98 -17.37 9.06 0.18
N MET A 99 -18.59 8.68 -0.18
CA MET A 99 -19.41 9.46 -1.08
C MET A 99 -19.96 10.71 -0.38
N PRO A 100 -20.17 11.80 -1.13
CA PRO A 100 -20.86 12.99 -0.63
C PRO A 100 -22.27 12.68 -0.17
N LYS A 101 -22.75 13.43 0.82
CA LYS A 101 -24.08 13.23 1.42
C LYS A 101 -25.23 13.38 0.43
N CYS A 102 -25.05 14.15 -0.65
CA CYS A 102 -26.05 14.32 -1.70
C CYS A 102 -26.24 13.07 -2.56
N ILE A 103 -25.32 12.09 -2.53
CA ILE A 103 -25.48 10.83 -3.26
C ILE A 103 -26.43 9.91 -2.50
N LEU A 104 -27.57 9.62 -3.12
CA LEU A 104 -28.60 8.75 -2.57
C LEU A 104 -28.31 7.27 -2.85
N ASN A 105 -27.90 6.95 -4.09
CA ASN A 105 -27.67 5.58 -4.54
C ASN A 105 -26.61 5.53 -5.65
N CYS A 106 -25.99 4.36 -5.82
CA CYS A 106 -25.04 4.07 -6.91
C CYS A 106 -25.50 2.82 -7.66
N VAL A 107 -25.70 2.92 -8.98
CA VAL A 107 -25.97 1.78 -9.86
C VAL A 107 -24.79 1.61 -10.78
N LEU A 108 -23.87 0.73 -10.38
CA LEU A 108 -22.57 0.55 -11.01
C LEU A 108 -22.44 -0.85 -11.63
N THR A 109 -21.60 -0.95 -12.65
CA THR A 109 -21.17 -2.19 -13.28
C THR A 109 -19.66 -2.30 -13.17
N THR A 110 -19.18 -3.41 -12.59
CA THR A 110 -17.76 -3.74 -12.51
C THR A 110 -17.39 -4.68 -13.65
N ASN A 111 -16.20 -4.51 -14.25
CA ASN A 111 -15.64 -5.53 -15.15
C ASN A 111 -14.89 -6.64 -14.40
N GLN A 112 -14.56 -6.39 -13.14
CA GLN A 112 -13.83 -7.26 -12.24
C GLN A 112 -14.19 -6.93 -10.79
N GLY A 113 -14.33 -7.96 -9.96
CA GLY A 113 -14.59 -7.79 -8.54
C GLY A 113 -16.04 -7.46 -8.23
N LYS A 114 -16.31 -7.20 -6.94
CA LYS A 114 -17.65 -6.95 -6.40
C LYS A 114 -17.66 -5.61 -5.67
N TYR A 115 -18.76 -4.89 -5.77
CA TYR A 115 -18.93 -3.64 -5.02
C TYR A 115 -20.16 -3.72 -4.11
N ASN A 116 -20.15 -2.88 -3.07
CA ASN A 116 -21.29 -2.61 -2.22
C ASN A 116 -21.33 -1.11 -1.94
N PHE A 117 -22.51 -0.51 -2.00
CA PHE A 117 -22.72 0.87 -1.59
C PHE A 117 -23.67 0.91 -0.41
N ASP A 118 -23.19 1.35 0.74
CA ASP A 118 -24.02 1.56 1.91
C ASP A 118 -24.63 2.97 1.85
N THR A 119 -25.95 3.04 1.71
CA THR A 119 -26.70 4.29 1.60
C THR A 119 -26.74 5.08 2.92
N VAL A 120 -26.47 4.45 4.06
CA VAL A 120 -26.45 5.06 5.39
C VAL A 120 -25.08 5.67 5.67
N SER A 121 -24.01 4.87 5.62
CA SER A 121 -22.64 5.37 5.84
C SER A 121 -22.09 6.18 4.66
N LYS A 122 -22.73 6.10 3.49
CA LYS A 122 -22.27 6.68 2.21
C LYS A 122 -20.94 6.12 1.74
N ILE A 123 -20.59 4.90 2.14
CA ILE A 123 -19.33 4.26 1.74
C ILE A 123 -19.58 3.35 0.54
N LEU A 124 -18.87 3.62 -0.56
CA LEU A 124 -18.73 2.68 -1.67
C LEU A 124 -17.48 1.83 -1.43
N HIS A 125 -17.67 0.53 -1.24
CA HIS A 125 -16.61 -0.47 -1.16
C HIS A 125 -16.53 -1.24 -2.47
N TRP A 126 -15.35 -1.34 -3.06
CA TRP A 126 -15.10 -2.15 -4.25
C TRP A 126 -13.91 -3.09 -4.02
N ASP A 127 -14.18 -4.39 -3.98
CA ASP A 127 -13.19 -5.45 -3.84
C ASP A 127 -12.82 -6.01 -5.23
N ILE A 128 -11.58 -5.75 -5.66
CA ILE A 128 -11.04 -6.13 -6.97
C ILE A 128 -10.29 -7.46 -6.90
N GLY A 129 -9.64 -7.75 -5.78
CA GLY A 129 -8.70 -8.85 -5.63
C GLY A 129 -7.35 -8.56 -6.31
N LYS A 130 -6.98 -9.35 -7.32
CA LYS A 130 -5.70 -9.24 -8.05
C LYS A 130 -5.85 -8.41 -9.32
N ILE A 131 -4.98 -7.43 -9.56
CA ILE A 131 -5.05 -6.62 -10.78
C ILE A 131 -4.64 -7.45 -12.00
N ASP A 132 -5.53 -7.56 -12.99
CA ASP A 132 -5.21 -8.06 -14.32
C ASP A 132 -4.71 -6.90 -15.20
N VAL A 133 -3.48 -7.01 -15.69
CA VAL A 133 -2.85 -5.96 -16.51
C VAL A 133 -3.35 -6.00 -17.96
N THR A 134 -3.89 -7.13 -18.43
CA THR A 134 -4.45 -7.27 -19.78
C THR A 134 -5.80 -6.57 -19.92
N LYS A 135 -6.59 -6.57 -18.84
CA LYS A 135 -7.87 -5.90 -18.75
C LYS A 135 -8.01 -5.22 -17.39
N LEU A 136 -7.66 -3.94 -17.35
CA LEU A 136 -7.62 -3.17 -16.11
C LEU A 136 -8.98 -3.19 -15.38
N PRO A 137 -8.99 -3.38 -14.05
CA PRO A 137 -10.19 -3.27 -13.24
C PRO A 137 -10.86 -1.91 -13.43
N ASN A 138 -12.17 -1.93 -13.72
CA ASN A 138 -13.02 -0.78 -13.93
C ASN A 138 -14.37 -0.96 -13.23
N ILE A 139 -14.87 0.13 -12.67
CA ILE A 139 -16.24 0.25 -12.18
C ILE A 139 -16.83 1.55 -12.72
N LYS A 140 -18.00 1.46 -13.36
CA LYS A 140 -18.68 2.62 -13.95
C LYS A 140 -20.18 2.51 -13.87
N GLY A 141 -20.87 3.64 -13.82
CA GLY A 141 -22.34 3.65 -13.82
C GLY A 141 -22.93 4.98 -13.40
N SER A 142 -24.22 4.97 -13.05
CA SER A 142 -24.95 6.15 -12.64
C SER A 142 -24.95 6.31 -11.12
N VAL A 143 -24.96 7.56 -10.68
CA VAL A 143 -25.17 7.94 -9.27
C VAL A 143 -26.42 8.79 -9.17
N SER A 144 -27.30 8.47 -8.22
CA SER A 144 -28.52 9.24 -7.96
C SER A 144 -28.22 10.32 -6.92
N ILE A 145 -28.68 11.53 -7.19
CA ILE A 145 -28.37 12.72 -6.38
C ILE A 145 -29.67 13.29 -5.84
N ALA A 146 -29.66 13.75 -4.59
CA ALA A 146 -30.80 14.42 -3.98
C ALA A 146 -31.12 15.75 -4.70
N SER A 147 -32.39 15.97 -5.03
CA SER A 147 -32.88 17.17 -5.69
C SER A 147 -32.52 18.44 -4.90
N GLY A 148 -32.11 19.50 -5.59
CA GLY A 148 -31.74 20.77 -4.94
C GLY A 148 -30.40 20.77 -4.19
N SER A 149 -29.61 19.69 -4.29
CA SER A 149 -28.27 19.66 -3.69
C SER A 149 -27.33 20.65 -4.35
N ASN A 150 -26.59 21.43 -3.54
CA ASN A 150 -25.46 22.18 -4.04
C ASN A 150 -24.33 21.19 -4.39
N THR A 151 -23.97 21.13 -5.66
CA THR A 151 -22.95 20.21 -6.19
C THR A 151 -21.62 20.90 -6.47
N ALA A 152 -21.51 22.18 -6.09
CA ALA A 152 -20.26 22.91 -6.14
C ALA A 152 -19.26 22.28 -5.14
N GLU A 153 -18.12 21.83 -5.66
CA GLU A 153 -16.96 21.34 -4.91
C GLU A 153 -17.08 19.94 -4.26
N ILE A 154 -17.56 18.97 -5.03
CA ILE A 154 -17.59 17.57 -4.62
C ILE A 154 -16.33 16.84 -5.11
N ASN A 155 -15.37 16.64 -4.21
CA ASN A 155 -14.13 15.88 -4.47
C ASN A 155 -13.93 14.79 -3.40
N PRO A 156 -14.69 13.67 -3.47
CA PRO A 156 -14.54 12.57 -2.53
C PRO A 156 -13.14 11.97 -2.61
N SER A 157 -12.67 11.43 -1.49
CA SER A 157 -11.39 10.74 -1.45
C SER A 157 -11.56 9.23 -1.59
N ILE A 158 -10.63 8.61 -2.31
CA ILE A 158 -10.52 7.17 -2.49
C ILE A 158 -9.41 6.66 -1.58
N ASN A 159 -9.75 5.86 -0.58
CA ASN A 159 -8.78 5.07 0.17
C ASN A 159 -8.52 3.77 -0.61
N VAL A 160 -7.26 3.42 -0.78
CA VAL A 160 -6.84 2.22 -1.53
C VAL A 160 -6.06 1.30 -0.61
N HIS A 161 -6.53 0.07 -0.49
CA HIS A 161 -5.82 -1.02 0.16
C HIS A 161 -5.25 -1.95 -0.89
N PHE A 162 -4.02 -2.43 -0.69
CA PHE A 162 -3.36 -3.39 -1.56
C PHE A 162 -2.17 -4.04 -0.86
N THR A 163 -1.73 -5.18 -1.39
CA THR A 163 -0.48 -5.85 -1.03
C THR A 163 0.32 -6.19 -2.28
N ILE A 164 1.64 -6.02 -2.21
CA ILE A 164 2.58 -6.44 -3.26
C ILE A 164 3.63 -7.34 -2.64
N ASN A 165 3.63 -8.60 -3.07
CA ASN A 165 4.62 -9.57 -2.66
C ASN A 165 5.93 -9.37 -3.45
N GLN A 166 7.06 -9.66 -2.80
CA GLN A 166 8.40 -9.61 -3.38
C GLN A 166 8.82 -8.20 -3.86
N LEU A 167 8.30 -7.16 -3.20
CA LEU A 167 8.64 -5.76 -3.46
C LEU A 167 8.80 -4.99 -2.15
N ALA A 168 9.91 -4.28 -2.01
CA ALA A 168 10.07 -3.19 -1.06
C ALA A 168 9.98 -1.88 -1.86
N VAL A 169 8.86 -1.15 -1.72
CA VAL A 169 8.63 0.10 -2.48
C VAL A 169 9.64 1.21 -2.12
N SER A 170 10.30 1.12 -0.96
CA SER A 170 11.45 1.96 -0.60
C SER A 170 12.71 1.71 -1.44
N GLY A 171 12.78 0.60 -2.16
CA GLY A 171 13.99 0.11 -2.80
C GLY A 171 14.98 -0.55 -1.84
N LEU A 172 14.65 -0.70 -0.56
CA LEU A 172 15.51 -1.35 0.43
C LEU A 172 15.86 -2.78 -0.01
N LYS A 173 17.15 -3.11 0.03
CA LYS A 173 17.65 -4.45 -0.29
C LYS A 173 18.63 -4.94 0.77
N VAL A 174 18.32 -6.09 1.35
CA VAL A 174 19.25 -6.88 2.15
C VAL A 174 20.42 -7.32 1.26
N ASN A 175 21.64 -7.04 1.73
CA ASN A 175 22.87 -7.46 1.07
C ASN A 175 23.26 -8.87 1.54
N ARG A 176 23.50 -9.03 2.84
CA ARG A 176 23.96 -10.31 3.40
C ARG A 176 23.50 -10.50 4.84
N LEU A 177 23.27 -11.75 5.23
CA LEU A 177 23.10 -12.21 6.60
C LEU A 177 24.19 -13.24 6.92
N ASP A 178 25.08 -12.90 7.84
CA ASP A 178 26.18 -13.76 8.28
C ASP A 178 25.91 -14.29 9.68
N MET A 179 26.39 -15.51 9.94
CA MET A 179 26.28 -16.17 11.24
C MET A 179 27.68 -16.55 11.73
N TYR A 180 27.96 -16.22 12.98
CA TYR A 180 29.18 -16.52 13.70
C TYR A 180 28.85 -17.29 14.99
N GLY A 181 29.87 -17.91 15.59
CA GLY A 181 29.73 -18.63 16.86
C GLY A 181 29.09 -20.02 16.75
N GLU A 182 28.64 -20.43 15.56
CA GLU A 182 28.04 -21.73 15.30
C GLU A 182 28.59 -22.33 13.99
N LYS A 183 28.77 -23.65 13.94
CA LYS A 183 29.38 -24.35 12.78
C LYS A 183 28.37 -24.85 11.73
N TYR A 184 27.09 -24.95 12.09
CA TYR A 184 26.07 -25.42 11.17
C TYR A 184 25.75 -24.35 10.11
N LYS A 185 25.14 -24.77 8.98
CA LYS A 185 24.75 -23.87 7.89
C LYS A 185 23.22 -23.77 7.83
N PRO A 186 22.60 -22.74 8.45
CA PRO A 186 21.15 -22.60 8.40
C PRO A 186 20.69 -22.14 7.01
N PHE A 187 19.43 -22.45 6.70
CA PHE A 187 18.73 -21.77 5.63
C PHE A 187 18.52 -20.30 6.00
N LYS A 188 18.82 -19.40 5.06
CA LYS A 188 18.66 -17.95 5.22
C LYS A 188 17.78 -17.44 4.08
N GLY A 189 16.67 -16.81 4.42
CA GLY A 189 15.73 -16.26 3.45
C GLY A 189 15.30 -14.85 3.82
N VAL A 190 14.93 -14.07 2.81
CA VAL A 190 14.32 -12.75 3.00
C VAL A 190 13.08 -12.67 2.10
N LYS A 191 11.99 -12.12 2.65
CA LYS A 191 10.77 -11.82 1.91
C LYS A 191 10.44 -10.35 2.08
N TYR A 192 10.19 -9.68 0.95
CA TYR A 192 9.69 -8.30 0.94
C TYR A 192 8.19 -8.30 0.69
N ILE A 193 7.47 -7.50 1.47
CA ILE A 193 6.04 -7.28 1.29
C ILE A 193 5.79 -5.78 1.45
N THR A 194 5.15 -5.18 0.47
CA THR A 194 4.61 -3.83 0.58
C THR A 194 3.11 -3.93 0.82
N LYS A 195 2.60 -3.21 1.81
CA LYS A 195 1.16 -3.06 2.07
C LYS A 195 0.80 -1.59 2.05
N ALA A 196 -0.40 -1.27 1.60
CA ALA A 196 -0.94 0.07 1.76
C ALA A 196 -1.05 0.42 3.26
N GLY A 197 -0.54 1.58 3.64
CA GLY A 197 -0.91 2.25 4.87
C GLY A 197 -2.10 3.16 4.61
N ARG A 198 -2.00 4.44 4.98
CA ARG A 198 -2.97 5.46 4.56
C ARG A 198 -2.66 5.93 3.13
N PHE A 199 -3.15 5.20 2.14
CA PHE A 199 -3.02 5.55 0.73
C PHE A 199 -4.33 6.14 0.20
N GLN A 200 -4.33 7.46 -0.04
CA GLN A 200 -5.53 8.23 -0.40
C GLN A 200 -5.32 8.98 -1.71
N ILE A 201 -6.28 8.87 -2.63
CA ILE A 201 -6.34 9.64 -3.87
C ILE A 201 -7.53 10.59 -3.77
N ARG A 202 -7.34 11.88 -4.10
CA ARG A 202 -8.43 12.85 -4.16
C ARG A 202 -9.00 12.87 -5.58
N MET A 203 -10.32 12.78 -5.68
CA MET A 203 -11.00 12.88 -6.97
C MET A 203 -11.04 14.31 -7.50
#